data_AF-A0A7V3A9I0-F1
#
_entry.id   AF-A0A7V3A9I0-F1
#
_cell.length_a   1.000
_cell.length_b   1.000
_cell.length_c   1.000
_cell.angle_alpha   90.00
_cell.angle_beta   90.00
_cell.angle_gamma   90.00
#
_symmetry.space_group_name_H-M   'P 1'
#
loop_
_entity.id
_entity.type
_entity.pdbx_description
1 polymer ?
#
loop_
_entity_poly.entity_id
_entity_poly.type
_entity_poly.pdbx_seq_one_letter_code
_entity_poly.pdbx_strand_id
1 'polypeptide(L)'
;MAEYQPQTGKYYYYTTDQIGSTRIVTDDMGNIVYAAAHDPYGGVQQTWVNIFSPKLKFSGKKQDANWHAQCQIKVFNIYSF
;
A
#
# COMPACT_ATOMS: atom_id res chain seq x y z
N MET A 1 10.94 0.29 -2.75
CA MET A 1 10.80 -0.14 -4.18
C MET A 1 10.44 1.08 -5.02
N ALA A 2 10.80 1.15 -6.30
CA ALA A 2 10.41 2.25 -7.19
C ALA A 2 9.50 1.74 -8.31
N GLU A 3 8.47 2.50 -8.67
CA GLU A 3 7.59 2.25 -9.81
C GLU A 3 7.66 3.43 -10.79
N TYR A 4 7.87 3.14 -12.07
CA TYR A 4 7.78 4.13 -13.13
C TYR A 4 6.36 4.18 -13.68
N GLN A 5 5.78 5.37 -13.79
CA GLN A 5 4.45 5.56 -14.31
C GLN A 5 4.50 6.23 -15.69
N PRO A 6 4.26 5.48 -16.79
CA PRO A 6 4.43 6.00 -18.14
C PRO A 6 3.40 7.07 -18.52
N GLN A 7 2.26 7.13 -17.82
CA GLN A 7 1.23 8.16 -18.05
C GLN A 7 1.66 9.55 -17.59
N THR A 8 2.46 9.63 -16.52
CA THR A 8 2.95 10.89 -15.97
C THR A 8 4.44 11.12 -16.25
N GLY A 9 5.17 10.09 -16.69
CA GLY A 9 6.61 10.12 -16.90
C GLY A 9 7.40 10.20 -15.59
N LYS A 10 6.79 9.88 -14.45
CA LYS A 10 7.38 10.07 -13.12
C LYS A 10 7.73 8.75 -12.43
N TYR A 11 8.70 8.83 -11.53
CA TYR A 11 9.03 7.75 -10.61
C TYR A 11 8.34 7.97 -9.26
N TYR A 12 7.81 6.88 -8.70
CA TYR A 12 7.25 6.85 -7.36
C TYR A 12 8.03 5.87 -6.50
N TYR A 13 8.46 6.32 -5.32
CA TYR A 13 9.24 5.53 -4.38
C TYR A 13 8.37 5.10 -3.21
N TYR A 14 8.31 3.79 -3.00
CA TYR A 14 7.50 3.14 -2.00
C TYR A 14 8.34 2.79 -0.77
N THR A 15 7.88 3.28 0.38
CA THR A 15 8.32 2.84 1.70
C THR A 15 7.29 1.87 2.27
N THR A 16 7.71 0.63 2.47
CA THR A 16 6.88 -0.44 3.01
C THR A 16 7.29 -0.80 4.43
N ASP A 17 6.37 -1.35 5.23
CA ASP A 17 6.70 -1.96 6.51
C ASP A 17 7.19 -3.40 6.38
N GLN A 18 7.48 -4.04 7.52
CA GLN A 18 8.04 -5.40 7.60
C GLN A 18 7.15 -6.46 6.93
N ILE A 19 5.83 -6.23 6.85
CA ILE A 19 4.90 -7.15 6.20
C ILE A 19 4.65 -6.76 4.73
N GLY A 20 5.27 -5.69 4.23
CA GLY A 20 5.16 -5.23 2.84
C GLY A 20 4.02 -4.25 2.58
N SER A 21 3.43 -3.65 3.61
CA SER A 21 2.38 -2.64 3.46
C SER A 21 2.98 -1.27 3.16
N THR A 22 2.49 -0.61 2.12
CA THR A 22 2.90 0.73 1.69
C THR A 22 2.47 1.76 2.72
N ARG A 23 3.42 2.34 3.44
CA ARG A 23 3.16 3.42 4.41
C ARG A 23 3.27 4.80 3.78
N ILE A 24 4.28 5.00 2.94
CA ILE A 24 4.61 6.28 2.33
C ILE A 24 4.95 6.05 0.86
N VAL A 25 4.49 6.95 -0.01
CA VAL A 25 4.97 7.06 -1.39
C VAL A 25 5.45 8.48 -1.62
N THR A 26 6.66 8.62 -2.16
CA THR A 26 7.22 9.89 -2.59
C THR A 26 7.34 9.97 -4.11
N ASP A 27 7.25 11.18 -4.67
CA ASP A 27 7.57 11.43 -6.08
C ASP A 27 9.08 11.52 -6.33
N ASP A 28 9.44 11.81 -7.59
CA ASP A 28 10.80 12.00 -8.09
C ASP A 28 11.51 13.23 -7.53
N MET A 29 10.76 14.16 -6.95
CA MET A 29 11.27 15.36 -6.28
C MET A 29 11.38 15.18 -4.76
N GLY A 30 10.97 14.03 -4.22
CA GLY A 30 10.99 13.71 -2.79
C GLY A 30 9.76 14.21 -2.02
N ASN A 31 8.73 14.72 -2.70
CA ASN A 31 7.48 15.11 -2.03
C ASN A 31 6.66 13.87 -1.67
N ILE A 32 6.04 13.88 -0.49
CA ILE A 32 5.12 12.82 -0.08
C ILE A 32 3.81 12.99 -0.85
N VAL A 33 3.48 12.01 -1.69
CA VAL A 33 2.24 11.97 -2.49
C VAL A 33 1.20 10.99 -1.95
N TYR A 34 1.63 10.08 -1.07
CA TYR A 34 0.75 9.19 -0.32
C TYR A 34 1.35 8.90 1.05
N ALA A 35 0.51 8.94 2.08
CA ALA A 35 0.88 8.49 3.42
C ALA A 35 -0.34 7.93 4.14
N ALA A 36 -0.26 6.68 4.58
CA ALA A 36 -1.33 6.01 5.30
C ALA A 36 -0.82 5.03 6.35
N ALA A 37 -1.57 4.89 7.43
CA ALA A 37 -1.43 3.84 8.43
C ALA A 37 -2.48 2.77 8.18
N HIS A 38 -2.06 1.52 8.28
CA HIS A 38 -2.92 0.36 8.11
C HIS A 38 -3.10 -0.35 9.46
N ASP A 39 -4.32 -0.77 9.73
CA ASP A 39 -4.62 -1.66 10.84
C ASP A 39 -3.93 -3.02 10.65
N PRO A 40 -3.73 -3.81 11.72
CA PRO A 40 -3.13 -5.14 11.63
C PRO A 40 -3.79 -6.07 10.61
N TYR A 41 -5.06 -5.85 10.30
CA TYR A 41 -5.88 -6.65 9.39
C TYR A 41 -6.08 -6.03 8.00
N GLY A 42 -5.30 -5.00 7.64
CA GLY A 42 -5.31 -4.40 6.31
C GLY A 42 -6.41 -3.37 6.06
N GLY A 43 -7.12 -2.94 7.10
CA GLY A 43 -7.91 -1.72 7.09
C GLY A 43 -7.01 -0.49 6.98
N VAL A 44 -7.49 0.58 6.36
CA VAL A 44 -6.79 1.88 6.40
C VAL A 44 -7.27 2.59 7.66
N GLN A 45 -6.38 2.71 8.64
CA GLN A 45 -6.68 3.36 9.92
C GLN A 45 -6.71 4.89 9.76
N GLN A 46 -5.75 5.42 9.01
CA GLN A 46 -5.62 6.86 8.77
C GLN A 46 -4.90 7.10 7.46
N THR A 47 -5.30 8.16 6.74
CA THR A 47 -4.59 8.67 5.56
C THR A 47 -4.28 10.14 5.77
N TRP A 48 -3.01 10.52 5.66
CA TRP A 48 -2.56 11.91 5.78
C TRP A 48 -2.46 12.58 4.42
N VAL A 49 -1.99 11.86 3.40
CA VAL A 49 -1.83 12.36 2.03
C VAL A 49 -2.36 11.31 1.07
N ASN A 50 -3.19 11.74 0.11
CA ASN A 50 -3.82 10.86 -0.88
C ASN A 50 -3.88 11.54 -2.26
N ILE A 51 -2.75 12.07 -2.73
CA ILE A 51 -2.62 12.69 -4.06
C ILE A 51 -2.41 11.59 -5.11
N PHE A 52 -1.80 10.48 -4.68
CA PHE A 52 -1.54 9.30 -5.48
C PHE A 52 -2.19 8.08 -4.81
N SER A 53 -2.91 7.25 -5.58
CA SER A 53 -3.46 5.98 -5.07
C SER A 53 -2.57 4.81 -5.49
N PRO A 54 -1.67 4.32 -4.61
CA PRO A 54 -0.82 3.20 -4.94
C PRO A 54 -1.65 1.93 -5.20
N LYS A 55 -1.28 1.18 -6.24
CA LYS A 55 -1.93 -0.10 -6.57
C LYS A 55 -1.68 -1.14 -5.49
N LEU A 56 -0.48 -1.15 -4.90
CA LEU A 56 -0.07 -2.05 -3.83
C LEU A 56 -0.19 -1.31 -2.49
N LYS A 57 -1.10 -1.75 -1.60
CA LYS A 57 -1.35 -1.05 -0.33
C LYS A 57 -0.94 -1.84 0.90
N PHE A 58 -1.43 -3.06 1.08
CA PHE A 58 -1.11 -3.85 2.27
C PHE A 58 -0.59 -5.24 1.90
N SER A 59 0.41 -5.72 2.65
CA SER A 59 1.15 -6.96 2.35
C SER A 59 1.68 -7.08 0.91
N GLY A 60 1.96 -5.97 0.23
CA GLY A 60 2.46 -5.95 -1.16
C GLY A 60 1.46 -6.44 -2.21
N LYS A 61 0.16 -6.49 -1.90
CA LYS A 61 -0.88 -6.95 -2.83
C LYS A 61 -1.69 -5.80 -3.42
N LYS A 62 -2.26 -6.05 -4.61
CA LYS A 62 -3.16 -5.12 -5.28
C LYS A 62 -4.49 -5.01 -4.54
N GLN A 63 -4.94 -3.78 -4.28
CA GLN A 63 -6.27 -3.54 -3.74
C GLN A 63 -7.31 -3.74 -4.87
N ASP A 64 -7.91 -4.93 -4.94
CA ASP A 64 -9.07 -5.21 -5.83
C ASP A 64 -10.40 -5.05 -5.08
N ALA A 65 -11.54 -5.13 -5.76
CA ALA A 65 -12.86 -4.99 -5.13
C ALA A 65 -13.13 -6.05 -4.03
N ASN A 66 -12.40 -7.17 -4.04
CA ASN A 66 -12.49 -8.25 -3.05
C ASN A 66 -11.40 -8.16 -1.97
N TRP A 67 -10.72 -7.01 -1.88
CA TRP A 67 -9.60 -6.78 -0.97
C TRP A 67 -9.90 -7.13 0.49
N HIS A 68 -11.07 -6.71 0.99
CA HIS A 68 -11.50 -6.98 2.36
C HIS A 68 -11.62 -8.48 2.63
N ALA A 69 -12.18 -9.25 1.68
CA ALA A 69 -12.28 -10.70 1.82
C ALA A 69 -10.89 -11.37 1.74
N GLN A 70 -10.03 -10.93 0.81
CA GLN A 70 -8.74 -11.58 0.58
C GLN A 70 -7.73 -11.36 1.73
N CYS A 71 -7.81 -10.23 2.44
CA CYS A 71 -6.97 -9.97 3.62
C CYS A 71 -7.42 -10.76 4.85
N GLN A 72 -8.74 -10.85 5.07
CA GLN A 72 -9.33 -11.63 6.17
C GLN A 72 -9.03 -13.13 6.03
N ILE A 73 -9.15 -13.67 4.81
CA ILE A 73 -8.91 -15.10 4.52
C ILE A 73 -7.43 -15.47 4.73
N LYS A 74 -6.48 -14.57 4.41
CA LYS A 74 -5.06 -14.88 4.58
C LYS A 74 -4.65 -14.95 6.06
N VAL A 75 -5.21 -14.09 6.91
CA VAL A 75 -4.97 -14.11 8.37
C VAL A 75 -5.46 -15.43 8.99
N PHE A 76 -6.63 -15.93 8.59
CA PHE A 76 -7.08 -17.25 9.03
C PHE A 76 -6.09 -18.36 8.68
N ASN A 77 -5.49 -18.31 7.49
CA ASN A 77 -4.59 -19.38 7.02
C ASN A 77 -3.17 -19.33 7.61
N ILE A 78 -2.81 -18.27 8.36
CA ILE A 78 -1.53 -18.20 9.12
C ILE A 78 -1.71 -18.67 10.57
N TYR A 79 -2.94 -18.75 11.07
CA TYR A 79 -3.26 -19.18 12.44
C TYR A 79 -3.95 -20.55 12.51
N SER A 80 -4.19 -21.22 11.39
CA SER A 80 -4.63 -22.62 11.37
C SER A 80 -3.42 -23.53 11.11
N PHE A 81 -3.00 -24.23 12.17
CA PHE A 81 -2.10 -25.38 12.10
C PHE A 81 -2.82 -26.60 11.51
#